data_AF-A0A813K6V7-F1
#
_entry.id   AF-A0A813K6V7-F1
#
_cell.length_a   1.000
_cell.length_b   1.000
_cell.length_c   1.000
_cell.angle_alpha   90.00
_cell.angle_beta   90.00
_cell.angle_gamma   90.00
#
_symmetry.space_group_name_H-M   'P 1'
#
loop_
_entity.id
_entity.type
_entity.pdbx_description
1 polymer ?
#
loop_
_entity_poly.entity_id
_entity_poly.type
_entity_poly.pdbx_seq_one_letter_code
_entity_poly.pdbx_strand_id
1 'polypeptide(L)'
;ADSPEEHPLLAGGNDGGFRRAGRLKLRHDSEQLEHLVSLGKLPEKPYSVVSKVFRQVLEKLPTEFAAVDVGAGVNKLLDRAHNRAIHLTWPGRLSGASALNPGFDSAAVQRRFRESELAPEESSCEAQNGVAYVDNILSDEALQALHTWCLESTMWFSSRSGYVAAFMQEAFNAPLLVQLTEELRRALPDILGSHQLMNMWAF
;
A
#
# COMPACT_ATOMS: atom_id res chain seq x y z
N ALA A 1 0.68 29.16 2.27
CA ALA A 1 0.59 30.22 1.25
C ALA A 1 1.21 29.66 -0.01
N ASP A 2 0.42 28.86 -0.74
CA ASP A 2 0.76 28.39 -2.08
C ASP A 2 -0.38 28.85 -2.98
N SER A 3 -0.06 29.78 -3.86
CA SER A 3 -0.98 30.26 -4.89
C SER A 3 -1.30 29.10 -5.86
N PRO A 4 -2.56 28.89 -6.28
CA PRO A 4 -2.93 27.80 -7.19
C PRO A 4 -2.31 27.86 -8.60
N GLU A 5 -1.70 28.99 -8.96
CA GLU A 5 -1.32 29.29 -10.34
C GLU A 5 0.04 28.70 -10.77
N GLU A 6 0.87 28.24 -9.82
CA GLU A 6 2.23 27.73 -10.10
C GLU A 6 2.42 26.23 -9.75
N HIS A 7 1.33 25.46 -9.64
CA HIS A 7 1.45 24.05 -9.27
C HIS A 7 2.21 23.24 -10.35
N PRO A 8 3.17 22.35 -10.00
CA PRO A 8 3.98 21.59 -10.97
C PRO A 8 3.16 20.78 -12.00
N LEU A 9 1.98 20.28 -11.61
CA LEU A 9 1.05 19.60 -12.52
C LEU A 9 0.47 20.51 -13.62
N LEU A 10 0.55 21.83 -13.47
CA LEU A 10 0.09 22.83 -14.45
C LEU A 10 1.24 23.31 -15.36
N ALA A 11 2.49 23.30 -14.90
CA ALA A 11 3.67 23.73 -15.66
C ALA A 11 4.03 22.82 -16.86
N GLY A 12 4.49 23.39 -17.97
CA GLY A 12 4.72 22.72 -19.26
C GLY A 12 5.96 21.81 -19.35
N GLY A 13 5.88 20.53 -18.94
CA GLY A 13 6.88 19.48 -19.21
C GLY A 13 6.28 18.19 -19.78
N ASN A 14 7.08 17.38 -20.49
CA ASN A 14 6.69 16.12 -21.15
C ASN A 14 7.28 14.92 -20.39
N ASP A 15 6.49 14.25 -19.56
CA ASP A 15 6.92 13.08 -18.79
C ASP A 15 6.45 11.78 -19.44
N GLY A 16 7.40 11.02 -19.98
CA GLY A 16 7.14 9.80 -20.74
C GLY A 16 6.76 8.55 -19.94
N GLY A 17 6.73 8.61 -18.61
CA GLY A 17 6.62 7.43 -17.75
C GLY A 17 5.19 7.12 -17.29
N PHE A 18 4.82 5.84 -17.39
CA PHE A 18 3.62 5.19 -16.82
C PHE A 18 2.29 5.41 -17.55
N ARG A 19 2.11 4.80 -18.73
CA ARG A 19 0.93 4.98 -19.58
C ARG A 19 -0.06 3.83 -19.62
N ARG A 20 0.23 2.75 -18.89
CA ARG A 20 -0.71 1.63 -18.76
C ARG A 20 -1.75 1.96 -17.69
N ALA A 21 -3.00 2.07 -18.09
CA ALA A 21 -4.11 2.44 -17.20
C ALA A 21 -5.19 1.37 -17.23
N GLY A 22 -5.61 0.98 -16.03
CA GLY A 22 -6.72 0.05 -15.83
C GLY A 22 -7.93 0.76 -15.24
N ARG A 23 -9.12 0.23 -15.52
CA ARG A 23 -10.37 0.80 -15.00
C ARG A 23 -10.38 0.84 -13.47
N LEU A 24 -9.96 -0.25 -12.83
CA LEU A 24 -9.85 -0.32 -11.37
C LEU A 24 -8.91 0.76 -10.82
N LYS A 25 -7.72 0.90 -11.43
CA LYS A 25 -6.69 1.84 -11.00
C LYS A 25 -7.16 3.29 -11.09
N LEU A 26 -7.75 3.69 -12.22
CA LEU A 26 -8.25 5.05 -12.40
C LEU A 26 -9.41 5.38 -11.46
N ARG A 27 -10.27 4.41 -11.15
CA ARG A 27 -11.31 4.57 -10.13
C ARG A 27 -10.69 4.80 -8.75
N HIS A 28 -9.83 3.89 -8.32
CA HIS A 28 -9.13 3.97 -7.04
C HIS A 28 -8.44 5.33 -6.87
N ASP A 29 -7.62 5.74 -7.85
CA ASP A 29 -6.87 6.98 -7.74
C ASP A 29 -7.79 8.22 -7.75
N SER A 30 -8.90 8.17 -8.49
CA SER A 30 -9.90 9.25 -8.46
C SER A 30 -10.52 9.40 -7.07
N GLU A 31 -10.93 8.28 -6.47
CA GLU A 31 -11.53 8.26 -5.14
C GLU A 31 -10.51 8.68 -4.07
N GLN A 32 -9.25 8.27 -4.21
CA GLN A 32 -8.17 8.68 -3.31
C GLN A 32 -7.88 10.19 -3.40
N LEU A 33 -7.84 10.77 -4.61
CA LEU A 33 -7.68 12.21 -4.78
C LEU A 33 -8.86 13.00 -4.19
N GLU A 34 -10.09 12.51 -4.38
CA GLU A 34 -11.30 13.11 -3.78
C GLU A 34 -11.24 13.06 -2.25
N HIS A 35 -10.83 11.93 -1.68
CA HIS A 35 -10.64 11.77 -0.24
C HIS A 35 -9.62 12.77 0.31
N LEU A 36 -8.43 12.85 -0.31
CA LEU A 36 -7.37 13.77 0.11
C LEU A 36 -7.76 15.25 -0.01
N VAL A 37 -8.53 15.62 -1.03
CA VAL A 37 -9.10 16.98 -1.15
C VAL A 37 -10.11 17.24 -0.03
N SER A 38 -11.01 16.30 0.26
CA SER A 38 -12.01 16.47 1.33
C SER A 38 -11.40 16.56 2.73
N LEU A 39 -10.25 15.92 2.95
CA LEU A 39 -9.46 16.07 4.18
C LEU A 39 -8.59 17.34 4.21
N GLY A 40 -8.53 18.11 3.12
CA GLY A 40 -7.66 19.28 3.00
C GLY A 40 -6.17 18.96 2.90
N LYS A 41 -5.80 17.70 2.62
CA LYS A 41 -4.41 17.26 2.38
C LYS A 41 -3.89 17.66 1.01
N LEU A 42 -4.81 17.84 0.06
CA LEU A 42 -4.54 18.38 -1.26
C LEU A 42 -5.45 19.58 -1.54
N PRO A 43 -4.97 20.63 -2.23
CA PRO A 43 -5.81 21.74 -2.64
C PRO A 43 -6.90 21.28 -3.62
N GLU A 44 -8.08 21.92 -3.60
CA GLU A 44 -9.19 21.53 -4.48
C GLU A 44 -8.80 21.58 -5.97
N LYS A 45 -8.02 22.59 -6.39
CA LYS A 45 -7.41 22.65 -7.71
C LYS A 45 -5.89 22.48 -7.57
N PRO A 46 -5.24 21.68 -8.43
CA PRO A 46 -5.79 21.03 -9.64
C PRO A 46 -6.47 19.66 -9.38
N TYR A 47 -6.45 19.12 -8.18
CA TYR A 47 -6.71 17.69 -7.94
C TYR A 47 -8.16 17.24 -8.16
N SER A 48 -9.16 18.07 -7.90
CA SER A 48 -10.55 17.79 -8.28
C SER A 48 -10.75 17.71 -9.79
N VAL A 49 -9.94 18.43 -10.57
CA VAL A 49 -9.96 18.36 -12.03
C VAL A 49 -9.28 17.07 -12.49
N VAL A 50 -8.18 16.69 -11.86
CA VAL A 50 -7.49 15.41 -12.13
C VAL A 50 -8.41 14.21 -11.87
N SER A 51 -9.11 14.16 -10.73
CA SER A 51 -10.06 13.06 -10.45
C SER A 51 -11.17 12.98 -11.51
N LYS A 52 -11.75 14.12 -11.91
CA LYS A 52 -12.73 14.17 -13.00
C LYS A 52 -12.16 13.66 -14.33
N VAL A 53 -10.92 14.00 -14.66
CA VAL A 53 -10.23 13.48 -15.84
C VAL A 53 -10.06 11.96 -15.75
N PHE A 54 -9.66 11.42 -14.59
CA PHE A 54 -9.52 9.97 -14.41
C PHE A 54 -10.85 9.25 -14.64
N ARG A 55 -11.97 9.78 -14.12
CA ARG A 55 -13.33 9.24 -14.36
C ARG A 55 -13.74 9.31 -15.84
N GLN A 56 -13.43 10.40 -16.54
CA GLN A 56 -13.71 10.53 -17.98
C GLN A 56 -12.89 9.56 -18.84
N VAL A 57 -11.62 9.34 -18.49
CA VAL A 57 -10.76 8.37 -19.19
C VAL A 57 -11.24 6.95 -18.91
N LEU A 58 -11.55 6.65 -17.63
CA LEU A 58 -12.13 5.39 -17.18
C LEU A 58 -13.33 4.96 -18.04
N GLU A 59 -14.28 5.86 -18.31
CA GLU A 59 -15.48 5.57 -19.11
C GLU A 59 -15.16 5.10 -20.54
N LYS A 60 -14.03 5.55 -21.09
CA LYS A 60 -13.60 5.23 -22.46
C LYS A 60 -12.72 3.97 -22.52
N LEU A 61 -12.26 3.45 -21.38
CA LEU A 61 -11.42 2.26 -21.37
C LEU A 61 -12.26 0.99 -21.60
N PRO A 62 -11.75 0.02 -22.40
CA PRO A 62 -12.40 -1.26 -22.59
C PRO A 62 -12.57 -2.03 -21.28
N THR A 63 -13.60 -2.87 -21.22
CA THR A 63 -13.95 -3.66 -20.02
C THR A 63 -13.32 -5.05 -20.01
N GLU A 64 -12.97 -5.55 -21.19
CA GLU A 64 -12.41 -6.88 -21.42
C GLU A 64 -10.94 -7.00 -21.01
N PHE A 65 -10.24 -5.88 -20.84
CA PHE A 65 -8.82 -5.85 -20.45
C PHE A 65 -8.65 -5.24 -19.06
N ALA A 66 -7.76 -5.83 -18.25
CA ALA A 66 -7.43 -5.32 -16.92
C ALA A 66 -6.77 -3.92 -16.98
N ALA A 67 -5.91 -3.69 -17.98
CA ALA A 67 -5.29 -2.41 -18.27
C ALA A 67 -4.82 -2.33 -19.73
N VAL A 68 -4.87 -1.13 -20.30
CA VAL A 68 -4.47 -0.82 -21.67
C VAL A 68 -3.46 0.32 -21.70
N ASP A 69 -2.68 0.39 -22.77
CA ASP A 69 -1.79 1.53 -22.99
C ASP A 69 -2.60 2.74 -23.47
N VAL A 70 -2.49 3.85 -22.75
CA VAL A 70 -3.09 5.12 -23.11
C VAL A 70 -2.04 5.95 -23.84
N GLY A 71 -2.36 6.39 -25.06
CA GLY A 71 -1.45 7.22 -25.85
C GLY A 71 -1.03 8.49 -25.12
N ALA A 72 0.22 8.90 -25.28
CA ALA A 72 0.71 10.18 -24.76
C ALA A 72 -0.14 11.34 -25.29
N GLY A 73 -0.42 12.35 -24.46
CA GLY A 73 -1.13 13.54 -24.89
C GLY A 73 -2.63 13.37 -25.07
N VAL A 74 -3.19 12.19 -24.79
CA VAL A 74 -4.65 11.98 -24.71
C VAL A 74 -5.25 12.91 -23.66
N ASN A 75 -4.57 13.09 -22.53
CA ASN A 75 -4.87 14.16 -21.58
C ASN A 75 -3.63 14.54 -20.75
N LYS A 76 -3.24 15.81 -20.78
CA LYS A 76 -2.05 16.30 -20.07
C LYS A 76 -2.09 16.09 -18.55
N LEU A 77 -3.27 16.17 -17.94
CA LEU A 77 -3.42 15.94 -16.50
C LEU A 77 -3.29 14.46 -16.16
N LEU A 78 -3.79 13.57 -17.03
CA LEU A 78 -3.58 12.13 -16.89
C LEU A 78 -2.08 11.80 -16.94
N ASP A 79 -1.38 12.28 -17.96
CA ASP A 79 0.05 12.02 -18.17
C ASP A 79 0.92 12.45 -16.96
N ARG A 80 0.49 13.49 -16.24
CA ARG A 80 1.23 14.07 -15.11
C ARG A 80 0.88 13.51 -13.75
N ALA A 81 -0.33 12.96 -13.58
CA ALA A 81 -0.82 12.52 -12.28
C ALA A 81 -0.91 10.99 -12.16
N HIS A 82 -1.11 10.28 -13.27
CA HIS A 82 -1.26 8.84 -13.25
C HIS A 82 0.04 8.15 -12.82
N ASN A 83 -0.07 7.19 -11.90
CA ASN A 83 1.08 6.49 -11.30
C ASN A 83 2.17 7.46 -10.81
N ARG A 84 1.76 8.48 -10.04
CA ARG A 84 2.67 9.40 -9.35
C ARG A 84 2.39 9.43 -7.85
N ALA A 85 3.47 9.57 -7.10
CA ALA A 85 3.46 9.90 -5.69
C ALA A 85 3.06 11.37 -5.50
N ILE A 86 1.76 11.66 -5.49
CA ILE A 86 1.21 13.00 -5.32
C ILE A 86 1.21 13.42 -3.85
N HIS A 87 0.81 12.52 -2.97
CA HIS A 87 0.81 12.73 -1.53
C HIS A 87 1.36 11.45 -0.89
N LEU A 88 2.52 11.55 -0.26
CA LEU A 88 3.11 10.45 0.49
C LEU A 88 3.38 10.91 1.91
N THR A 89 2.91 10.11 2.86
CA THR A 89 3.29 10.23 4.26
C THR A 89 4.10 9.00 4.66
N TRP A 90 4.80 9.07 5.78
CA TRP A 90 5.51 7.93 6.35
C TRP A 90 5.31 7.94 7.86
N PRO A 91 4.47 7.04 8.41
CA PRO A 91 4.33 6.93 9.85
C PRO A 91 5.68 6.55 10.46
N GLY A 92 6.13 7.39 11.39
CA GLY A 92 7.31 7.13 12.19
C GLY A 92 7.13 5.93 13.10
N ARG A 93 8.22 5.50 13.73
CA ARG A 93 8.16 4.53 14.83
C ARG A 93 7.35 5.11 15.99
N LEU A 94 6.59 4.26 16.69
CA LEU A 94 5.90 4.65 17.92
C LEU A 94 6.94 4.83 19.03
N SER A 95 7.03 6.04 19.57
CA SER A 95 8.04 6.37 20.58
C SER A 95 7.58 5.89 21.95
N GLY A 96 8.22 4.85 22.49
CA GLY A 96 7.93 4.31 23.82
C GLY A 96 6.70 3.40 23.91
N ALA A 97 6.06 3.08 22.77
CA ALA A 97 4.95 2.15 22.68
C ALA A 97 5.26 1.01 21.69
N SER A 98 4.68 -0.17 21.98
CA SER A 98 4.73 -1.34 21.10
C SER A 98 3.76 -1.18 19.93
N ALA A 99 4.19 -1.57 18.74
CA ALA A 99 3.31 -1.72 17.58
C ALA A 99 2.43 -2.98 17.70
N LEU A 100 2.86 -3.96 18.50
CA LEU A 100 2.05 -5.12 18.86
C LEU A 100 1.01 -4.80 19.92
N ASN A 101 -0.14 -5.44 19.79
CA ASN A 101 -1.21 -5.40 20.79
C ASN A 101 -0.69 -5.91 22.15
N PRO A 102 -0.94 -5.20 23.28
CA PRO A 102 -0.55 -5.67 24.60
C PRO A 102 -1.13 -7.05 24.99
N GLY A 103 -2.29 -7.41 24.41
CA GLY A 103 -2.93 -8.71 24.58
C GLY A 103 -2.43 -9.80 23.63
N PHE A 104 -1.40 -9.55 22.82
CA PHE A 104 -0.85 -10.53 21.89
C PHE A 104 -0.16 -11.69 22.65
N ASP A 105 -0.82 -12.84 22.71
CA ASP A 105 -0.29 -14.07 23.31
C ASP A 105 0.64 -14.81 22.33
N SER A 106 1.90 -14.35 22.27
CA SER A 106 2.90 -14.96 21.40
C SER A 106 3.20 -16.41 21.76
N ALA A 107 3.15 -16.77 23.05
CA ALA A 107 3.38 -18.13 23.51
C ALA A 107 2.30 -19.11 22.98
N ALA A 108 1.03 -18.69 22.97
CA ALA A 108 -0.04 -19.48 22.39
C ALA A 108 0.08 -19.60 20.87
N VAL A 109 0.55 -18.57 20.16
CA VAL A 109 0.83 -18.66 18.71
C VAL A 109 1.94 -19.67 18.42
N GLN A 110 3.07 -19.59 19.13
CA GLN A 110 4.18 -20.53 18.94
C GLN A 110 3.78 -21.97 19.25
N ARG A 111 2.94 -22.17 20.26
CA ARG A 111 2.40 -23.50 20.59
C ARG A 111 1.54 -24.04 19.46
N ARG A 112 0.55 -23.26 18.99
CA ARG A 112 -0.33 -23.67 17.89
C ARG A 112 0.45 -23.97 16.61
N PHE A 113 1.47 -23.17 16.31
CA PHE A 113 2.35 -23.41 15.18
C PHE A 113 3.03 -24.78 15.31
N ARG A 114 3.70 -25.06 16.42
CA ARG A 114 4.34 -26.37 16.65
C ARG A 114 3.36 -27.55 16.65
N GLU A 115 2.19 -27.40 17.26
CA GLU A 115 1.18 -28.47 17.33
C GLU A 115 0.54 -28.78 15.98
N SER A 116 0.65 -27.85 15.01
CA SER A 116 0.16 -28.01 13.64
C SER A 116 1.22 -28.50 12.65
N GLU A 117 2.44 -28.78 13.11
CA GLU A 117 3.53 -29.30 12.29
C GLU A 117 3.14 -30.68 11.73
N LEU A 118 3.24 -30.85 10.41
CA LEU A 118 2.93 -32.11 9.75
C LEU A 118 4.22 -32.89 9.51
N ALA A 119 4.13 -34.21 9.68
CA ALA A 119 5.20 -35.11 9.30
C ALA A 119 5.56 -34.91 7.80
N PRO A 120 6.83 -35.07 7.42
CA PRO A 120 7.23 -35.03 6.02
C PRO A 120 6.39 -35.99 5.17
N GLU A 121 5.97 -35.56 3.98
CA GLU A 121 5.26 -36.44 3.03
C GLU A 121 6.16 -37.58 2.53
N GLU A 122 7.48 -37.34 2.51
CA GLU A 122 8.50 -38.35 2.24
C GLU A 122 9.63 -38.25 3.27
N SER A 123 10.24 -39.39 3.61
CA SER A 123 11.34 -39.49 4.60
C SER A 123 12.59 -38.66 4.26
N SER A 124 12.69 -38.11 3.04
CA SER A 124 13.79 -37.27 2.55
C SER A 124 13.48 -35.76 2.66
N CYS A 125 12.24 -35.38 2.97
CA CYS A 125 11.82 -33.99 3.10
C CYS A 125 11.96 -33.50 4.54
N GLU A 126 12.18 -32.19 4.70
CA GLU A 126 12.06 -31.54 6.00
C GLU A 126 10.59 -31.59 6.48
N ALA A 127 10.40 -31.54 7.80
CA ALA A 127 9.06 -31.43 8.37
C ALA A 127 8.33 -30.21 7.80
N GLN A 128 7.03 -30.34 7.56
CA GLN A 128 6.26 -29.22 7.06
C GLN A 128 6.07 -28.23 8.21
N ASN A 129 6.48 -26.98 7.99
CA ASN A 129 6.22 -25.89 8.93
C ASN A 129 4.74 -25.87 9.33
N GLY A 130 4.49 -25.64 10.61
CA GLY A 130 3.13 -25.47 11.12
C GLY A 130 2.41 -24.24 10.56
N VAL A 131 1.13 -24.13 10.87
CA VAL A 131 0.28 -22.99 10.55
C VAL A 131 -0.41 -22.48 11.82
N ALA A 132 -0.24 -21.20 12.11
CA ALA A 132 -0.97 -20.51 13.17
C ALA A 132 -1.55 -19.19 12.66
N TYR A 133 -2.72 -18.83 13.17
CA TYR A 133 -3.37 -17.54 12.90
C TYR A 133 -3.50 -16.73 14.19
N VAL A 134 -3.46 -15.41 14.04
CA VAL A 134 -3.65 -14.46 15.13
C VAL A 134 -4.50 -13.30 14.64
N ASP A 135 -5.49 -12.93 15.44
CA ASP A 135 -6.29 -11.74 15.25
C ASP A 135 -5.76 -10.61 16.14
N ASN A 136 -6.08 -9.37 15.79
CA ASN A 136 -5.77 -8.18 16.60
C ASN A 136 -4.28 -8.06 16.97
N ILE A 137 -3.39 -8.36 16.02
CA ILE A 137 -1.93 -8.36 16.25
C ILE A 137 -1.37 -6.96 16.49
N LEU A 138 -1.98 -5.92 15.90
CA LEU A 138 -1.55 -4.53 16.01
C LEU A 138 -2.15 -3.89 17.26
N SER A 139 -1.39 -3.02 17.91
CA SER A 139 -1.96 -2.07 18.86
C SER A 139 -2.88 -1.09 18.13
N ASP A 140 -3.87 -0.52 18.85
CA ASP A 140 -4.83 0.43 18.26
C ASP A 140 -4.13 1.62 17.60
N GLU A 141 -3.05 2.11 18.21
CA GLU A 141 -2.23 3.19 17.68
C GLU A 141 -1.53 2.80 16.37
N ALA A 142 -0.90 1.60 16.32
CA ALA A 142 -0.25 1.11 15.11
C ALA A 142 -1.25 0.85 13.98
N LEU A 143 -2.41 0.26 14.30
CA LEU A 143 -3.48 0.03 13.34
C LEU A 143 -3.99 1.34 12.76
N GLN A 144 -4.30 2.33 13.61
CA GLN A 144 -4.79 3.63 13.17
C GLN A 144 -3.75 4.36 12.29
N ALA A 145 -2.47 4.33 12.69
CA ALA A 145 -1.39 4.97 11.95
C ALA A 145 -1.18 4.32 10.57
N LEU A 146 -1.12 2.98 10.50
CA LEU A 146 -0.97 2.26 9.23
C LEU A 146 -2.20 2.41 8.34
N HIS A 147 -3.41 2.35 8.91
CA HIS A 147 -4.66 2.53 8.16
C HIS A 147 -4.74 3.94 7.55
N THR A 148 -4.47 4.98 8.34
CA THR A 148 -4.42 6.37 7.86
C THR A 148 -3.37 6.52 6.77
N TRP A 149 -2.18 5.94 6.96
CA TRP A 149 -1.11 5.98 5.97
C TRP A 149 -1.50 5.31 4.64
N CYS A 150 -2.11 4.12 4.69
CA CYS A 150 -2.58 3.39 3.51
C CYS A 150 -3.68 4.16 2.76
N LEU A 151 -4.60 4.81 3.48
CA LEU A 151 -5.66 5.62 2.87
C LEU A 151 -5.12 6.90 2.23
N GLU A 152 -4.20 7.59 2.90
CA GLU A 152 -3.75 8.92 2.49
C GLU A 152 -2.55 8.90 1.52
N SER A 153 -1.76 7.84 1.48
CA SER A 153 -0.58 7.79 0.60
C SER A 153 -0.92 7.28 -0.80
N THR A 154 -0.61 8.06 -1.82
CA THR A 154 -0.77 7.72 -3.24
C THR A 154 0.40 6.83 -3.72
N MET A 155 0.60 5.70 -3.04
CA MET A 155 1.70 4.74 -3.26
C MET A 155 1.29 3.48 -4.03
N TRP A 156 0.02 3.42 -4.43
CA TRP A 156 -0.57 2.28 -5.12
C TRP A 156 -0.19 2.35 -6.61
N PHE A 157 0.92 1.74 -7.03
CA PHE A 157 1.39 1.82 -8.43
C PHE A 157 1.07 0.58 -9.27
N SER A 158 0.74 -0.52 -8.61
CA SER A 158 0.37 -1.76 -9.28
C SER A 158 -1.14 -2.00 -9.20
N SER A 159 -1.66 -2.74 -10.17
CA SER A 159 -3.02 -3.24 -10.15
C SER A 159 -3.08 -4.64 -10.75
N ARG A 160 -3.98 -5.46 -10.22
CA ARG A 160 -4.37 -6.77 -10.75
C ARG A 160 -5.89 -6.81 -10.90
N SER A 161 -6.42 -7.92 -11.42
CA SER A 161 -7.87 -8.12 -11.50
C SER A 161 -8.49 -8.13 -10.10
N GLY A 162 -9.06 -7.00 -9.69
CA GLY A 162 -9.83 -6.87 -8.45
C GLY A 162 -9.19 -6.05 -7.33
N TYR A 163 -7.89 -5.74 -7.38
CA TYR A 163 -7.21 -4.93 -6.36
C TYR A 163 -6.06 -4.08 -6.90
N VAL A 164 -5.71 -3.02 -6.18
CA VAL A 164 -4.46 -2.27 -6.35
C VAL A 164 -3.41 -2.83 -5.41
N ALA A 165 -2.14 -2.54 -5.65
CA ALA A 165 -1.08 -3.01 -4.76
C ALA A 165 0.04 -1.98 -4.62
N ALA A 166 0.66 -1.98 -3.45
CA ALA A 166 1.87 -1.23 -3.15
C ALA A 166 2.94 -2.18 -2.64
N PHE A 167 4.19 -1.99 -3.08
CA PHE A 167 5.32 -2.86 -2.73
C PHE A 167 6.43 -2.12 -1.99
N MET A 168 7.20 -2.85 -1.20
CA MET A 168 8.33 -2.35 -0.41
C MET A 168 9.38 -1.62 -1.26
N GLN A 169 9.67 -2.15 -2.45
CA GLN A 169 10.65 -1.61 -3.38
C GLN A 169 10.19 -0.29 -4.03
N GLU A 170 8.91 0.05 -3.87
CA GLU A 170 8.32 1.29 -4.34
C GLU A 170 8.21 2.27 -3.15
N ALA A 171 7.06 2.31 -2.48
CA ALA A 171 6.80 3.25 -1.38
C ALA A 171 6.18 2.60 -0.13
N PHE A 172 5.90 1.29 -0.13
CA PHE A 172 5.31 0.59 1.02
C PHE A 172 6.37 0.15 2.04
N ASN A 173 7.06 1.12 2.65
CA ASN A 173 8.26 0.87 3.47
C ASN A 173 8.39 1.78 4.71
N ALA A 174 7.27 2.14 5.34
CA ALA A 174 7.27 3.04 6.48
C ALA A 174 8.10 2.54 7.69
N PRO A 175 8.76 3.44 8.45
CA PRO A 175 9.47 3.10 9.69
C PRO A 175 8.64 2.27 10.69
N LEU A 176 7.33 2.54 10.78
CA LEU A 176 6.41 1.76 11.62
C LEU A 176 6.33 0.28 11.24
N LEU A 177 6.34 -0.06 9.94
CA LEU A 177 6.36 -1.46 9.50
C LEU A 177 7.67 -2.16 9.87
N VAL A 178 8.79 -1.41 9.83
CA VAL A 178 10.09 -1.94 10.26
C VAL A 178 10.08 -2.24 11.75
N GLN A 179 9.53 -1.33 12.58
CA GLN A 179 9.34 -1.59 14.01
C GLN A 179 8.45 -2.81 14.24
N LEU A 180 7.28 -2.88 13.58
CA LEU A 180 6.37 -4.03 13.69
C LEU A 180 7.09 -5.34 13.37
N THR A 181 7.90 -5.37 12.32
CA THR A 181 8.64 -6.58 11.94
C THR A 181 9.68 -6.98 12.97
N GLU A 182 10.43 -6.02 13.52
CA GLU A 182 11.39 -6.28 14.60
C GLU A 182 10.71 -6.79 15.87
N GLU A 183 9.56 -6.22 16.23
CA GLU A 183 8.79 -6.64 17.40
C GLU A 183 8.17 -8.02 17.22
N LEU A 184 7.60 -8.33 16.05
CA LEU A 184 7.11 -9.67 15.72
C LEU A 184 8.23 -10.71 15.82
N ARG A 185 9.41 -10.38 15.30
CA ARG A 185 10.58 -11.28 15.36
C ARG A 185 11.06 -11.54 16.79
N ARG A 186 10.98 -10.52 17.67
CA ARG A 186 11.28 -10.68 19.10
C ARG A 186 10.19 -11.46 19.84
N ALA A 187 8.93 -11.28 19.46
CA ALA A 187 7.79 -11.92 20.13
C ALA A 187 7.62 -13.39 19.70
N LEU A 188 8.02 -13.74 18.49
CA LEU A 188 7.94 -15.09 17.91
C LEU A 188 9.33 -15.62 17.52
N PRO A 189 10.28 -15.75 18.46
CA PRO A 189 11.65 -16.15 18.14
C PRO A 189 11.76 -17.53 17.49
N ASP A 190 10.88 -18.48 17.84
CA ASP A 190 10.92 -19.85 17.31
C ASP A 190 10.38 -19.94 15.88
N ILE A 191 9.54 -18.97 15.46
CA ILE A 191 8.91 -18.94 14.14
C ILE A 191 9.65 -17.98 13.21
N LEU A 192 10.00 -16.79 13.69
CA LEU A 192 10.51 -15.69 12.87
C LEU A 192 11.96 -15.31 13.19
N GLY A 193 12.51 -15.75 14.32
CA GLY A 193 13.76 -15.22 14.90
C GLY A 193 14.97 -15.23 13.95
N SER A 194 15.16 -16.34 13.24
CA SER A 194 16.24 -16.54 12.26
C SER A 194 15.95 -15.94 10.89
N HIS A 195 14.70 -15.55 10.62
CA HIS A 195 14.27 -15.08 9.31
C HIS A 195 14.40 -13.56 9.19
N GLN A 196 14.87 -13.14 8.01
CA GLN A 196 14.92 -11.74 7.64
C GLN A 196 13.67 -11.38 6.85
N LEU A 197 13.22 -10.13 7.01
CA LEU A 197 12.17 -9.58 6.17
C LEU A 197 12.69 -9.41 4.74
N MET A 198 12.12 -10.17 3.82
CA MET A 198 12.51 -10.10 2.41
C MET A 198 11.61 -9.19 1.58
N ASN A 199 10.32 -9.13 1.89
CA ASN A 199 9.33 -8.37 1.14
C ASN A 199 8.20 -7.85 2.04
N MET A 200 7.60 -6.74 1.64
CA MET A 200 6.33 -6.23 2.19
C MET A 200 5.45 -5.75 1.05
N TRP A 201 4.14 -5.94 1.18
CA TRP A 201 3.16 -5.43 0.24
C TRP A 201 1.83 -5.16 0.94
N ALA A 202 1.01 -4.32 0.32
CA ALA A 202 -0.39 -4.11 0.67
C ALA A 202 -1.27 -4.20 -0.58
N PHE A 203 -2.56 -4.46 -0.35
CA PHE A 203 -3.61 -4.57 -1.35
C PHE A 203 -4.81 -3.67 -0.99
#